data_AF-A0A2S9FRA2-F1
#
_entry.id   AF-A0A2S9FRA2-F1
#
_cell.length_a   1.000
_cell.length_b   1.000
_cell.length_c   1.000
_cell.angle_alpha   90.00
_cell.angle_beta   90.00
_cell.angle_gamma   90.00
#
_symmetry.space_group_name_H-M   'P 1'
#
loop_
_entity.id
_entity.type
_entity.pdbx_description
1 polymer ?
#
loop_
_entity_poly.entity_id
_entity_poly.type
_entity_poly.pdbx_seq_one_letter_code
_entity_poly.pdbx_strand_id
1 'polypeptide(L)' 'MELLTGFGLATAAGLNAYIPLLALGLLARFTDLVALPSGWAWLENGWVMAIVA' A
#
# COMPACT_ATOMS: atom_id res chain seq x y z
N MET A 1 -14.97 22.91 0.35
CA MET A 1 -15.68 21.72 -0.20
C MET A 1 -14.74 20.86 -1.03
N GLU A 2 -13.78 21.43 -1.77
CA GLU A 2 -12.82 20.66 -2.58
C GLU A 2 -11.90 19.75 -1.77
N LEU A 3 -11.50 20.13 -0.54
CA LEU A 3 -10.62 19.29 0.29
C LEU A 3 -11.28 17.95 0.67
N LEU A 4 -12.57 17.98 1.03
CA LEU A 4 -13.34 16.80 1.41
C LEU A 4 -13.61 15.91 0.20
N THR A 5 -13.90 16.51 -0.95
CA THR A 5 -14.04 15.78 -2.22
C THR A 5 -12.71 15.16 -2.66
N GLY A 6 -11.61 15.92 -2.57
CA GLY A 6 -10.27 15.44 -2.87
C GLY A 6 -9.85 14.29 -1.96
N PHE A 7 -10.18 14.36 -0.66
CA PHE A 7 -9.94 13.27 0.28
C PHE A 7 -10.77 12.02 -0.07
N GLY A 8 -12.05 12.19 -0.42
CA GLY A 8 -12.90 11.09 -0.88
C GLY A 8 -12.37 10.38 -2.14
N LEU A 9 -11.90 11.15 -3.13
CA LEU A 9 -11.29 10.62 -4.35
C LEU A 9 -9.95 9.93 -4.09
N ALA A 10 -9.10 10.50 -3.22
CA ALA A 10 -7.83 9.89 -2.83
C ALA A 10 -8.05 8.57 -2.05
N THR A 11 -9.06 8.54 -1.18
CA THR A 11 -9.42 7.33 -0.43
C THR A 11 -9.95 6.24 -1.36
N ALA A 12 -10.81 6.59 -2.32
CA ALA A 12 -11.30 5.66 -3.34
C ALA A 12 -10.16 5.10 -4.22
N ALA A 13 -9.19 5.94 -4.60
CA ALA A 13 -8.00 5.49 -5.31
C ALA A 13 -7.13 4.54 -4.46
N GLY A 14 -6.93 4.85 -3.17
CA GLY A 14 -6.24 3.97 -2.23
C GLY A 14 -6.95 2.62 -2.04
N LEU A 15 -8.28 2.63 -1.92
CA LEU A 15 -9.12 1.44 -1.80
C LEU A 15 -9.20 0.62 -3.10
N ASN A 16 -8.88 1.19 -4.27
CA ASN A 16 -8.77 0.42 -5.51
C ASN A 16 -7.36 -0.20 -5.67
N ALA A 17 -6.33 0.43 -5.09
CA ALA A 17 -4.94 0.01 -5.19
C ALA A 17 -4.47 -0.91 -4.04
N TYR A 18 -5.29 -1.16 -3.01
CA TYR A 18 -4.86 -1.89 -1.82
C TYR A 18 -4.44 -3.34 -2.10
N ILE A 19 -5.16 -4.07 -2.98
CA ILE A 19 -4.86 -5.48 -3.31
C ILE A 19 -3.45 -5.63 -3.93
N PRO A 20 -3.11 -4.92 -5.03
CA PRO A 20 -1.77 -5.03 -5.59
C PRO A 20 -0.69 -4.51 -4.62
N LEU A 21 -0.98 -3.51 -3.78
CA LEU A 21 -0.06 -3.04 -2.74
C LEU A 21 0.23 -4.11 -1.69
N LEU A 22 -0.80 -4.80 -1.20
CA LEU A 22 -0.63 -5.93 -0.28
C LEU A 22 0.15 -7.07 -0.91
N ALA A 23 -0.17 -7.42 -2.15
CA ALA A 23 0.54 -8.48 -2.87
C ALA A 23 2.03 -8.13 -3.01
N LEU A 24 2.36 -6.89 -3.39
CA LEU A 24 3.75 -6.43 -3.48
C LEU A 24 4.45 -6.42 -2.12
N GLY A 25 3.79 -5.96 -1.05
CA GLY A 25 4.35 -5.96 0.30
C GLY A 25 4.61 -7.37 0.84
N LEU A 26 3.68 -8.31 0.59
CA LEU A 26 3.83 -9.72 0.94
C LEU A 26 4.92 -10.40 0.14
N LEU A 27 4.99 -10.16 -1.17
CA LEU A 27 6.06 -10.69 -2.03
C LEU A 27 7.41 -10.17 -1.56
N ALA A 28 7.55 -8.87 -1.32
CA ALA A 28 8.80 -8.29 -0.87
C ALA A 28 9.25 -8.77 0.52
N ARG A 29 8.30 -8.95 1.45
CA ARG A 29 8.61 -9.38 2.81
C ARG A 29 9.00 -10.85 2.91
N PHE A 30 8.33 -11.71 2.15
CA PHE A 30 8.44 -13.16 2.29
C PHE A 30 9.20 -13.84 1.14
N THR A 31 9.54 -13.10 0.09
CA THR A 31 10.28 -13.62 -1.08
C THR A 31 11.29 -12.60 -1.60
N ASP A 32 12.35 -13.06 -2.26
CA ASP A 32 13.30 -12.19 -2.97
C ASP A 32 12.87 -11.87 -4.42
N LEU A 33 11.62 -12.19 -4.78
CA LEU A 33 11.11 -11.96 -6.15
C LEU A 33 10.92 -10.46 -6.45
N VAL A 34 10.72 -9.66 -5.41
CA VAL A 34 10.45 -8.22 -5.52
C VAL A 34 11.30 -7.49 -4.46
N ALA A 35 12.25 -6.68 -4.91
CA ALA A 35 13.04 -5.82 -4.02
C ALA A 35 12.45 -4.40 -4.01
N LEU A 36 12.05 -3.91 -2.83
CA LEU A 36 11.48 -2.56 -2.70
C LEU A 36 12.60 -1.52 -2.53
N PRO A 37 12.59 -0.43 -3.31
CA PRO A 37 13.49 0.69 -3.05
C PRO A 37 13.18 1.34 -1.70
N SER A 38 14.14 2.08 -1.13
CA SER A 38 14.05 2.63 0.24
C SER A 38 12.76 3.42 0.54
N GLY A 39 12.21 4.13 -0.45
CA GLY A 39 10.93 4.86 -0.31
C GLY A 39 9.69 3.97 -0.17
N TRP A 40 9.79 2.68 -0.48
CA TRP A 40 8.71 1.69 -0.41
C TRP A 40 8.93 0.64 0.67
N ALA A 41 10.09 0.61 1.34
CA ALA A 41 10.41 -0.35 2.40
C ALA A 41 9.39 -0.40 3.55
N TRP A 42 8.59 0.66 3.73
CA TRP A 42 7.47 0.66 4.68
C TRP A 42 6.39 -0.39 4.38
N LEU A 43 6.25 -0.81 3.12
CA LEU A 43 5.28 -1.82 2.68
C LEU A 43 5.62 -3.23 3.20
N GLU A 44 6.89 -3.47 3.53
CA GLU A 44 7.34 -4.73 4.15
C GLU A 44 7.00 -4.80 5.64
N ASN A 45 6.52 -3.71 6.26
CA ASN A 45 6.18 -3.70 7.68
C ASN A 45 4.87 -4.46 7.95
N GLY A 46 4.90 -5.42 8.87
CA GLY A 46 3.75 -6.25 9.23
C GLY A 46 2.53 -5.44 9.67
N TRP A 47 2.74 -4.35 10.40
CA TRP A 47 1.65 -3.47 10.83
C TRP A 47 1.02 -2.71 9.67
N VAL A 48 1.82 -2.28 8.70
CA VAL A 48 1.31 -1.62 7.50
C VAL A 48 0.42 -2.57 6.72
N MET A 49 0.86 -3.81 6.48
CA MET A 49 0.03 -4.78 5.76
C MET A 49 -1.27 -5.09 6.51
N ALA A 50 -1.24 -5.17 7.84
CA ALA A 50 -2.46 -5.36 8.64
C ALA A 50 -3.44 -4.19 8.54
N ILE A 51 -2.96 -2.97 8.28
CA ILE A 51 -3.80 -1.77 8.08
C ILE A 51 -4.35 -1.70 6.65
N VAL A 52 -3.56 -2.17 5.67
CA VAL A 52 -3.95 -2.14 4.26
C VAL A 52 -4.94 -3.27 3.92
N ALA A 53 -4.85 -4.43 4.60
CA ALA A 53 -5.75 -5.58 4.45
C ALA A 53 -7.17 -5.29 4.97
#